data_AF-A0A2V6BI12-F1
#
_entry.id   AF-A0A2V6BI12-F1
#
_cell.length_a   1.000
_cell.length_b   1.000
_cell.length_c   1.000
_cell.angle_alpha   90.00
_cell.angle_beta   90.00
_cell.angle_gamma   90.00
#
_symmetry.space_group_name_H-M   'P 1'
#
loop_
_entity.id
_entity.type
_entity.pdbx_description
1 polymer ?
#
loop_
_entity_poly.entity_id
_entity_poly.type
_entity_poly.pdbx_seq_one_letter_code
_entity_poly.pdbx_strand_id
1 'polypeptide(L)'
;MSHYIAANITRVTLAVGEQSIPELPLIRLDPVDCERDFETTLIRQAKFTVLFAGHRSFSISYEQLISGERSQLDKLLRFLGVSTRELTTTTRRLGRDNLRSVIANYDELREYFCGSRFAEFFEDSIKRQ
;
A
#
# COMPACT_ATOMS: atom_id res chain seq x y z
N MET A 1 4.02 -1.07 2.48
CA MET A 1 5.17 -0.19 2.14
C MET A 1 4.94 1.28 2.50
N SER A 2 3.87 1.96 2.03
CA SER A 2 3.65 3.40 2.31
C SER A 2 3.67 3.77 3.81
N HIS A 3 3.02 2.97 4.67
CA HIS A 3 3.06 3.19 6.13
C HIS A 3 4.45 3.01 6.73
N TYR A 4 5.21 1.98 6.32
CA TYR A 4 6.58 1.74 6.79
C TYR A 4 7.52 2.88 6.40
N ILE A 5 7.41 3.37 5.16
CA ILE A 5 8.19 4.51 4.66
C ILE A 5 7.88 5.76 5.48
N ALA A 6 6.60 6.07 5.68
CA ALA A 6 6.20 7.24 6.46
C ALA A 6 6.61 7.12 7.93
N ALA A 7 6.46 5.95 8.56
CA ALA A 7 6.74 5.75 9.98
C ALA A 7 8.25 5.65 10.29
N ASN A 8 9.02 4.95 9.43
CA ASN A 8 10.38 4.53 9.74
C ASN A 8 11.46 5.24 8.90
N ILE A 9 11.10 5.88 7.79
CA ILE A 9 12.09 6.49 6.87
C ILE A 9 11.94 7.99 6.80
N THR A 10 10.83 8.47 6.24
CA THR A 10 10.68 9.89 5.93
C THR A 10 10.15 10.68 7.12
N ARG A 11 9.43 10.03 8.06
CA ARG A 11 8.61 10.69 9.11
C ARG A 11 7.61 11.71 8.55
N VAL A 12 7.40 11.71 7.23
CA VAL A 12 6.48 12.58 6.51
C VAL A 12 5.38 11.69 5.97
N THR A 13 4.16 11.89 6.48
CA THR A 13 2.96 11.15 6.06
C THR A 13 2.28 11.78 4.85
N LEU A 14 2.61 13.04 4.54
CA LEU A 14 1.94 13.84 3.52
C LEU A 14 2.89 14.91 2.94
N ALA A 15 3.07 14.95 1.63
CA ALA A 15 3.64 16.11 0.95
C ALA A 15 2.52 16.94 0.31
N VAL A 16 2.48 18.23 0.61
CA VAL A 16 1.45 19.17 0.12
C VAL A 16 2.06 20.11 -0.92
N GLY A 17 1.40 20.25 -2.07
CA GLY A 17 1.78 21.23 -3.09
C GLY A 17 3.18 20.99 -3.70
N GLU A 18 3.99 22.05 -3.78
CA GLU A 18 5.34 22.05 -4.39
C GLU A 18 6.45 21.51 -3.46
N GLN A 19 6.11 21.04 -2.27
CA GLN A 19 7.11 20.48 -1.35
C GLN A 19 7.88 19.33 -2.02
N SER A 20 9.22 19.40 -1.96
CA SER A 20 10.07 18.35 -2.53
C SER A 20 9.75 17.03 -1.85
N ILE A 21 9.46 16.01 -2.65
CA ILE A 21 9.31 14.65 -2.15
C ILE A 21 10.72 14.25 -1.67
N PRO A 22 10.93 13.95 -0.37
CA PRO A 22 12.24 13.57 0.11
C PRO A 22 12.72 12.34 -0.66
N GLU A 23 13.98 12.35 -1.10
CA GLU A 23 14.58 11.19 -1.74
C GLU A 23 14.53 10.01 -0.78
N LEU A 24 13.88 8.92 -1.21
CA LEU A 24 13.84 7.71 -0.42
C LEU A 24 15.20 7.01 -0.52
N PRO A 25 15.95 6.84 0.58
CA PRO A 25 17.11 5.98 0.56
C PRO A 25 16.68 4.54 0.27
N LEU A 26 17.59 3.77 -0.33
CA LEU A 26 17.39 2.33 -0.48
C LEU A 26 17.23 1.70 0.90
N ILE A 27 16.19 0.89 1.06
CA ILE A 27 15.86 0.24 2.33
C ILE A 27 16.33 -1.20 2.30
N ARG A 28 16.89 -1.64 3.41
CA ARG A 28 17.18 -3.06 3.61
C ARG A 28 16.12 -3.62 4.55
N LEU A 29 15.53 -4.74 4.18
CA LEU A 29 14.47 -5.40 4.96
C LEU A 29 14.94 -6.79 5.36
N ASP A 30 14.70 -7.18 6.61
CA ASP A 30 14.97 -8.54 7.06
C ASP A 30 13.84 -9.48 6.61
N PRO A 31 14.13 -10.60 5.90
CA PRO A 31 13.10 -11.51 5.41
C PRO A 31 12.21 -12.10 6.52
N VAL A 32 12.77 -12.40 7.69
CA VAL A 32 12.04 -12.99 8.83
C VAL A 32 11.11 -11.95 9.45
N ASP A 33 11.57 -10.71 9.59
CA ASP A 33 10.73 -9.62 10.08
C ASP A 33 9.61 -9.28 9.06
N CYS A 34 9.92 -9.30 7.76
CA CYS A 34 8.91 -9.15 6.71
C CYS A 34 7.83 -10.23 6.78
N GLU A 35 8.22 -11.49 6.94
CA GLU A 35 7.28 -12.61 7.06
C GLU A 35 6.39 -12.45 8.29
N ARG A 36 6.98 -12.07 9.43
CA ARG A 36 6.22 -11.79 10.67
C ARG A 36 5.23 -10.65 10.48
N ASP A 37 5.63 -9.59 9.78
CA ASP A 37 4.76 -8.45 9.48
C ASP A 37 3.60 -8.83 8.56
N PHE A 38 3.85 -9.67 7.54
CA PHE A 38 2.81 -10.18 6.65
C PHE A 38 1.80 -11.04 7.41
N GLU A 39 2.26 -12.01 8.21
CA GLU A 39 1.39 -12.85 9.02
C GLU A 39 0.59 -12.02 10.05
N THR A 40 1.25 -11.07 10.71
CA THR A 40 0.58 -10.15 11.65
C THR A 40 -0.51 -9.34 10.94
N THR A 41 -0.28 -8.91 9.70
CA THR A 41 -1.24 -8.16 8.89
C THR A 41 -2.45 -9.03 8.53
N LEU A 42 -2.22 -10.27 8.09
CA LEU A 42 -3.29 -11.24 7.81
C LEU A 42 -4.14 -11.54 9.05
N ILE A 43 -3.50 -11.76 10.20
CA ILE A 43 -4.19 -11.99 11.47
C ILE A 43 -5.06 -10.78 11.85
N ARG A 44 -4.54 -9.56 11.71
CA ARG A 44 -5.30 -8.32 11.99
C ARG A 44 -6.49 -8.18 11.04
N GLN A 45 -6.30 -8.44 9.75
CA GLN A 45 -7.36 -8.35 8.75
C GLN A 45 -8.48 -9.38 9.00
N ALA A 46 -8.12 -10.61 9.37
CA ALA A 46 -9.09 -11.63 9.78
C ALA A 46 -9.87 -11.20 11.03
N LYS A 47 -9.18 -10.67 12.05
CA LYS A 47 -9.82 -10.12 13.26
C LYS A 47 -10.81 -9.00 12.94
N PHE A 48 -10.42 -8.04 12.09
CA PHE A 48 -11.31 -6.96 11.69
C PHE A 48 -12.52 -7.47 10.91
N THR A 49 -12.34 -8.47 10.06
CA THR A 49 -13.45 -9.09 9.32
C THR A 49 -14.48 -9.68 10.29
N VAL A 50 -14.03 -10.39 11.34
CA VAL A 50 -14.92 -10.94 12.36
C VAL A 50 -15.58 -9.85 13.20
N LEU A 51 -14.81 -8.86 13.67
CA LEU A 51 -15.32 -7.76 14.50
C LEU A 51 -16.39 -6.93 13.79
N PHE A 52 -16.25 -6.73 12.48
CA PHE A 52 -17.17 -5.92 11.68
C PHE A 52 -18.21 -6.72 10.89
N ALA A 53 -18.28 -8.05 11.07
CA ALA A 53 -19.21 -8.91 10.32
C ALA A 53 -20.69 -8.50 10.47
N GLY A 54 -21.07 -7.91 11.61
CA GLY A 54 -22.41 -7.40 11.88
C GLY A 54 -22.65 -5.96 11.41
N HIS A 55 -21.66 -5.30 10.81
CA HIS A 55 -21.72 -3.90 10.41
C HIS A 55 -21.70 -3.77 8.88
N ARG A 56 -22.30 -2.69 8.39
CA ARG A 56 -22.17 -2.30 6.99
C ARG A 56 -20.71 -1.88 6.76
N SER A 57 -19.94 -2.69 6.03
CA SER A 57 -18.53 -2.41 5.72
C SER A 57 -18.35 -2.17 4.21
N PHE A 58 -17.36 -1.36 3.86
CA PHE A 58 -16.93 -1.13 2.49
C PHE A 58 -15.43 -1.36 2.41
N SER A 59 -15.01 -2.29 1.55
CA SER A 59 -13.59 -2.59 1.33
C SER A 59 -13.13 -1.95 0.04
N ILE A 60 -12.03 -1.21 0.12
CA ILE A 60 -11.37 -0.61 -1.03
C ILE A 60 -9.87 -0.66 -0.80
N SER A 61 -9.12 -1.10 -1.80
CA SER A 61 -7.67 -1.12 -1.76
C SER A 61 -7.09 0.25 -2.11
N TYR A 62 -5.84 0.48 -1.76
CA TYR A 62 -5.13 1.70 -2.11
C TYR A 62 -4.95 1.84 -3.63
N GLU A 63 -4.71 0.72 -4.32
CA GLU A 63 -4.54 0.63 -5.76
C GLU A 63 -5.86 0.94 -6.48
N GLN A 64 -6.98 0.47 -5.95
CA GLN A 64 -8.32 0.82 -6.45
C GLN A 64 -8.57 2.32 -6.30
N LEU A 65 -8.16 2.95 -5.19
CA LEU A 65 -8.26 4.41 -5.01
C LEU A 65 -7.38 5.19 -6.00
N ILE A 66 -6.13 4.77 -6.23
CA ILE A 66 -5.20 5.47 -7.14
C ILE A 66 -5.58 5.27 -8.61
N SER A 67 -6.13 4.11 -8.97
CA SER A 67 -6.55 3.84 -10.35
C SER A 67 -7.54 4.88 -10.89
N GLY A 68 -8.16 5.66 -9.99
CA GLY A 68 -9.13 6.68 -10.35
C GLY A 68 -10.40 6.07 -10.94
N GLU A 69 -10.65 4.78 -10.71
CA GLU A 69 -11.83 4.10 -11.20
C GLU A 69 -13.07 4.77 -10.58
N ARG A 70 -13.69 5.65 -11.38
CA ARG A 70 -14.82 6.49 -10.95
C ARG A 70 -15.94 5.66 -10.33
N SER A 71 -16.11 4.42 -10.83
CA SER A 71 -17.05 3.44 -10.32
C SER A 71 -16.85 3.08 -8.84
N GLN A 72 -15.60 3.02 -8.35
CA GLN A 72 -15.28 2.66 -6.96
C GLN A 72 -15.44 3.84 -6.01
N LEU A 73 -15.03 5.03 -6.45
CA LEU A 73 -15.23 6.26 -5.68
C LEU A 73 -16.72 6.59 -5.53
N ASP A 74 -17.52 6.39 -6.58
CA ASP A 74 -18.97 6.58 -6.50
C ASP A 74 -19.62 5.60 -5.52
N LYS A 75 -19.18 4.32 -5.51
CA LYS A 75 -19.65 3.34 -4.52
C LYS A 75 -19.27 3.75 -3.09
N LEU A 76 -18.06 4.28 -2.89
CA LEU A 76 -17.63 4.80 -1.59
C LEU A 76 -18.49 6.00 -1.13
N LEU A 77 -18.73 6.97 -2.01
CA LEU A 77 -19.55 8.14 -1.69
C LEU A 77 -21.00 7.75 -1.37
N ARG A 78 -21.58 6.82 -2.13
CA ARG A 78 -22.89 6.23 -1.84
C ARG A 78 -22.91 5.44 -0.53
N PHE A 79 -21.82 4.72 -0.23
CA PHE A 79 -21.70 4.02 1.04
C PHE A 79 -21.73 4.99 2.22
N LEU A 80 -21.01 6.11 2.11
CA LEU A 80 -21.00 7.19 3.11
C LEU A 80 -22.29 8.02 3.15
N GLY A 81 -23.21 7.83 2.20
CA GLY A 81 -24.48 8.56 2.14
C GLY A 81 -24.32 10.02 1.69
N VAL A 82 -23.23 10.35 0.99
CA VAL A 82 -22.96 11.71 0.49
C VAL A 82 -23.16 11.78 -1.03
N SER A 83 -23.42 13.00 -1.52
CA SER A 83 -23.59 13.24 -2.96
C SER A 83 -22.33 12.88 -3.74
N THR A 84 -22.50 12.23 -4.88
CA THR A 84 -21.40 11.94 -5.80
C THR A 84 -20.83 13.25 -6.32
N ARG A 85 -19.54 13.47 -6.07
CA ARG A 85 -18.78 14.61 -6.57
C ARG A 85 -17.41 14.12 -7.00
N GLU A 86 -16.82 14.84 -7.94
CA GLU A 86 -15.42 14.59 -8.31
C GLU A 86 -14.53 14.89 -7.11
N LEU A 87 -13.69 13.92 -6.75
CA LEU A 87 -12.72 14.05 -5.67
C LEU A 87 -11.38 14.42 -6.28
N THR A 88 -10.89 15.62 -5.96
CA THR A 88 -9.56 16.07 -6.33
C THR A 88 -8.65 16.00 -5.12
N THR A 89 -7.35 15.78 -5.36
CA THR A 89 -6.34 15.83 -4.30
C THR A 89 -5.18 16.70 -4.74
N THR A 90 -4.68 17.51 -3.81
CA THR A 90 -3.45 18.31 -3.98
C THR A 90 -2.22 17.58 -3.43
N THR A 91 -2.42 16.41 -2.82
CA THR A 91 -1.35 15.61 -2.21
C THR A 91 -0.73 14.68 -3.24
N ARG A 92 0.60 14.59 -3.23
CA ARG A 92 1.36 13.71 -4.11
C ARG A 92 1.80 12.47 -3.36
N ARG A 93 1.77 11.32 -4.05
CA ARG A 93 2.24 10.04 -3.50
C ARG A 93 3.73 10.13 -3.19
N LEU A 94 4.09 9.72 -1.97
CA LEU A 94 5.48 9.56 -1.55
C LEU A 94 5.96 8.16 -1.99
N GLY A 95 6.81 8.10 -3.02
CA GLY A 95 7.48 6.85 -3.43
C GLY A 95 7.49 6.56 -4.93
N ARG A 96 8.49 5.76 -5.35
CA ARG A 96 8.65 5.23 -6.71
C ARG A 96 7.78 3.98 -6.90
N ASP A 97 7.28 3.76 -8.12
CA ASP A 97 6.38 2.63 -8.44
C ASP A 97 7.02 1.24 -8.31
N ASN A 98 8.36 1.15 -8.29
CA ASN A 98 9.05 -0.13 -8.35
C ASN A 98 9.71 -0.48 -7.02
N LEU A 99 9.22 -1.53 -6.36
CA LEU A 99 9.80 -2.11 -5.13
C LEU A 99 11.29 -2.47 -5.31
N ARG A 100 11.67 -2.98 -6.47
CA ARG A 100 13.06 -3.31 -6.82
C ARG A 100 13.97 -2.10 -6.78
N SER A 101 13.45 -0.91 -7.10
CA SER A 101 14.23 0.33 -7.09
C SER A 101 14.36 0.97 -5.70
N VAL A 102 13.63 0.45 -4.71
CA VAL A 102 13.56 0.99 -3.35
C VAL A 102 14.19 0.02 -2.34
N ILE A 103 14.14 -1.29 -2.58
CA ILE A 103 14.67 -2.30 -1.67
C ILE A 103 16.08 -2.72 -2.09
N ALA A 104 17.07 -2.46 -1.23
CA ALA A 104 18.48 -2.78 -1.44
C ALA A 104 18.71 -4.30 -1.60
N ASN A 105 17.95 -5.13 -0.88
CA ASN A 105 18.08 -6.59 -0.87
C ASN A 105 16.87 -7.29 -1.49
N TYR A 106 16.34 -6.73 -2.58
CA TYR A 106 15.17 -7.27 -3.26
C TYR A 106 15.36 -8.72 -3.71
N ASP A 107 16.51 -9.05 -4.29
CA ASP A 107 16.77 -10.41 -4.81
C ASP A 107 16.84 -11.44 -3.66
N GLU A 108 17.40 -11.07 -2.50
CA GLU A 108 17.43 -11.89 -1.27
C GLU A 108 16.01 -12.18 -0.74
N LEU A 109 15.14 -11.16 -0.71
CA LEU A 109 13.75 -11.33 -0.30
C LEU A 109 12.98 -12.19 -1.31
N ARG A 110 13.21 -11.97 -2.62
CA ARG A 110 12.55 -12.75 -3.67
C ARG A 110 12.92 -14.24 -3.56
N GLU A 111 14.18 -14.56 -3.30
CA GLU A 111 14.62 -15.93 -3.07
C GLU A 111 14.00 -16.52 -1.79
N TYR A 112 14.00 -15.76 -0.69
CA TYR A 112 13.42 -16.20 0.58
C TYR A 112 11.92 -16.51 0.46
N PHE A 113 11.16 -15.65 -0.21
CA PHE A 113 9.71 -15.81 -0.38
C PHE A 113 9.33 -16.69 -1.56
N CYS A 114 10.29 -17.20 -2.34
CA CYS A 114 10.04 -18.09 -3.46
C CYS A 114 9.30 -19.36 -2.99
N GLY A 115 8.15 -19.66 -3.58
CA GLY A 115 7.31 -20.80 -3.18
C GLY A 115 6.47 -20.59 -1.92
N SER A 116 6.55 -19.41 -1.28
CA SER A 116 5.62 -19.01 -0.22
C SER A 116 4.37 -18.36 -0.80
N ARG A 117 3.31 -18.23 0.01
CA ARG A 117 2.11 -17.46 -0.38
C ARG A 117 2.37 -15.96 -0.61
N PHE A 118 3.54 -15.47 -0.20
CA PHE A 118 3.95 -14.08 -0.35
C PHE A 118 4.83 -13.86 -1.58
N ALA A 119 5.09 -14.90 -2.38
CA ALA A 119 5.88 -14.80 -3.60
C ALA A 119 5.31 -13.77 -4.58
N GLU A 120 3.98 -13.64 -4.66
CA GLU A 120 3.29 -12.70 -5.56
C GLU A 120 3.73 -11.24 -5.37
N PHE A 121 4.15 -10.85 -4.15
CA PHE A 121 4.64 -9.50 -3.86
C PHE A 121 6.02 -9.21 -4.50
N PHE A 122 6.75 -10.24 -4.90
CA PHE A 122 8.10 -10.18 -5.46
C PHE A 122 8.19 -10.68 -6.92
N GLU A 123 7.07 -11.06 -7.52
CA GLU A 123 7.00 -11.51 -8.91
C GLU A 123 6.78 -10.34 -9.90
N ASP A 124 6.17 -9.24 -9.45
CA ASP A 124 5.67 -8.16 -10.31
C ASP A 124 6.55 -6.90 -10.31
N SER A 125 7.75 -6.99 -10.89
CA SER A 125 8.53 -5.79 -11.27
C SER A 125 8.88 -5.72 -12.76
N ILE A 126 8.13 -6.43 -13.62
CA ILE A 126 8.29 -6.35 -15.08
C ILE A 126 7.00 -5.82 -15.74
N LYS A 127 7.11 -4.57 -16.21
CA LYS A 127 6.29 -3.84 -17.20
C LYS A 127 5.00 -3.17 -16.70
N ARG A 128 5.07 -1.84 -16.59
CA ARG A 128 4.11 -0.96 -17.29
C ARG A 128 4.92 -0.03 -18.20
N GLN A 129 4.74 -0.22 -19.51
CA GLN A 129 5.17 0.70 -20.56
C GLN A 129 4.35 1.99 -20.48
#